data_AF-W0B7X0-F1
#
_entry.id   AF-W0B7X0-F1
#
_cell.length_a   1.000
_cell.length_b   1.000
_cell.length_c   1.000
_cell.angle_alpha   90.00
_cell.angle_beta   90.00
_cell.angle_gamma   90.00
#
_symmetry.space_group_name_H-M   'P 1'
#
loop_
_entity.id
_entity.type
_entity.pdbx_description
1 polymer ?
#
loop_
_entity_poly.entity_id
_entity_poly.type
_entity_poly.pdbx_seq_one_letter_code
_entity_poly.pdbx_strand_id
1 'polypeptide(L)'
;MPSYYDALRFNPFIHGTSSQTLSMMKHTDFQLMPILAMLQNFKIAPMVGELAQGGFGIIGKDSNDNTLTGAPAFGRMQHDHYDLNRVIKNYTKYSNNTTLNACKENFKDLLKFAHKSAFTNLNLLMIYVARLRQFGVKISDVVSLEEISVLKERLDATVQFYYFILCIQKYIFIDVSEIERFKKENDLDGYFAVGDYIEHFFSFQNFLEKLRNTQFNMEEIYHSPSPENISKLLVFLKIQKGTQETVKRYPSGEDNFIAKCDYHFFIHEKHEPTNKVRYEKIGGYLFTNNSSYSFAHYLEEYYRSCSAQDHEDTLAVLPDFEAFHGEVLPYINALKDRIQLCKALLDAPDDAFVPYDGNDALITKPFPIIYVTEANTIEAFHAEYRSRLPLKLGKEIVLVTTDNKENQKRLRDYLQTNNVGPVEVLLFDDLYTLRSTPDANYFDAFAHDDLIKAFELAKKQHCVTQFSKLYRALSELNEKRYRFKSTNTEIYEKLNELFTDLQQSILTPDKSRINFRGIQEALQRNKQENYTLYATHRGILGTIDRLLTILASLVVFYPITYLVQKSRKSMHTFFATDTEKKVDNALLTVEEITNELTTVSSQF
;
A
#
# COMPACT_ATOMS: atom_id res chain seq x y z
N MET A 1 -5.46 27.58 22.09
CA MET A 1 -4.06 28.05 22.16
C MET A 1 -3.25 27.18 21.22
N PRO A 2 -2.47 27.73 20.28
CA PRO A 2 -1.51 26.92 19.52
C PRO A 2 -0.58 26.27 20.54
N SER A 3 -0.32 24.97 20.39
CA SER A 3 0.56 24.29 21.33
C SER A 3 1.96 24.87 21.16
N TYR A 4 2.78 24.87 22.21
CA TYR A 4 4.17 25.35 22.19
C TYR A 4 5.06 24.63 21.14
N TYR A 5 4.53 23.64 20.41
CA TYR A 5 5.16 22.91 19.31
C TYR A 5 4.98 23.56 17.93
N ASP A 6 4.11 24.57 17.77
CA ASP A 6 3.80 25.15 16.45
C ASP A 6 4.86 26.15 15.94
N ALA A 7 5.85 26.54 16.76
CA ALA A 7 6.78 27.62 16.41
C ALA A 7 8.09 27.17 15.76
N LEU A 8 8.53 25.90 15.88
CA LEU A 8 9.75 25.38 15.25
C LEU A 8 9.70 23.84 15.23
N ARG A 9 9.78 23.17 14.07
CA ARG A 9 10.52 21.89 13.81
C ARG A 9 10.10 21.19 12.51
N PHE A 10 11.07 20.86 11.66
CA PHE A 10 10.94 19.82 10.63
C PHE A 10 10.46 18.51 11.30
N ASN A 11 9.25 18.04 10.97
CA ASN A 11 8.64 16.81 11.50
C ASN A 11 7.92 16.04 10.38
N PRO A 12 8.65 15.57 9.36
CA PRO A 12 8.07 14.87 8.21
C PRO A 12 7.49 13.52 8.61
N PHE A 13 6.72 12.96 7.70
CA PHE A 13 6.29 11.58 7.76
C PHE A 13 7.40 10.65 7.31
N ILE A 14 7.52 9.51 7.99
CA ILE A 14 8.52 8.48 7.70
C ILE A 14 7.87 7.11 7.52
N HIS A 15 8.36 6.33 6.55
CA HIS A 15 7.92 4.96 6.30
C HIS A 15 9.13 4.04 6.24
N GLY A 16 9.20 3.05 7.13
CA GLY A 16 10.23 2.02 7.14
C GLY A 16 9.91 0.90 6.15
N THR A 17 10.91 0.44 5.41
CA THR A 17 10.79 -0.70 4.49
C THR A 17 12.16 -1.30 4.19
N SER A 18 12.27 -2.13 3.15
CA SER A 18 13.56 -2.60 2.62
C SER A 18 13.73 -2.26 1.13
N SER A 19 14.96 -2.38 0.64
CA SER A 19 15.31 -2.23 -0.77
C SER A 19 14.52 -3.13 -1.72
N GLN A 20 13.95 -4.24 -1.25
CA GLN A 20 13.09 -5.10 -2.06
C GLN A 20 11.86 -4.35 -2.58
N THR A 21 11.32 -3.41 -1.80
CA THR A 21 10.18 -2.59 -2.22
C THR A 21 10.52 -1.76 -3.46
N LEU A 22 11.73 -1.22 -3.56
CA LEU A 22 12.18 -0.47 -4.74
C LEU A 22 12.18 -1.32 -6.01
N SER A 23 12.64 -2.57 -5.91
CA SER A 23 12.61 -3.49 -7.06
C SER A 23 11.20 -3.68 -7.60
N MET A 24 10.18 -3.67 -6.74
CA MET A 24 8.78 -3.74 -7.17
C MET A 24 8.28 -2.41 -7.72
N MET A 25 8.66 -1.30 -7.09
CA MET A 25 8.24 0.04 -7.48
C MET A 25 8.70 0.45 -8.89
N LYS A 26 9.74 -0.17 -9.46
CA LYS A 26 10.15 0.09 -10.86
C LYS A 26 9.04 -0.17 -11.88
N HIS A 27 8.08 -1.01 -11.54
CA HIS A 27 6.94 -1.37 -12.37
C HIS A 27 5.70 -0.52 -12.09
N THR A 28 5.72 0.31 -11.04
CA THR A 28 4.63 1.21 -10.66
C THR A 28 5.04 2.67 -10.81
N ASP A 29 5.92 2.97 -11.78
CA ASP A 29 6.49 4.32 -12.00
C ASP A 29 7.05 4.94 -10.70
N PHE A 30 7.70 4.10 -9.90
CA PHE A 30 8.33 4.46 -8.64
C PHE A 30 7.37 5.05 -7.60
N GLN A 31 6.11 4.60 -7.60
CA GLN A 31 5.08 5.02 -6.65
C GLN A 31 4.91 4.02 -5.50
N LEU A 32 4.89 4.54 -4.27
CA LEU A 32 4.49 3.84 -3.07
C LEU A 32 2.98 4.04 -2.90
N MET A 33 2.19 2.98 -3.04
CA MET A 33 0.74 3.07 -3.11
C MET A 33 0.08 1.96 -2.28
N PRO A 34 -1.24 2.04 -2.02
CA PRO A 34 -1.98 0.94 -1.39
C PRO A 34 -1.78 -0.38 -2.14
N ILE A 35 -1.51 -1.47 -1.42
CA ILE A 35 -1.20 -2.76 -2.04
C ILE A 35 -2.36 -3.26 -2.92
N LEU A 36 -3.61 -2.96 -2.54
CA LEU A 36 -4.78 -3.33 -3.33
C LEU A 36 -4.80 -2.64 -4.69
N ALA A 37 -4.40 -1.37 -4.76
CA ALA A 37 -4.20 -0.66 -6.03
C ALA A 37 -3.03 -1.26 -6.83
N MET A 38 -1.94 -1.69 -6.17
CA MET A 38 -0.84 -2.40 -6.85
C MET A 38 -1.31 -3.71 -7.50
N LEU A 39 -2.10 -4.50 -6.77
CA LEU A 39 -2.66 -5.76 -7.25
C LEU A 39 -3.66 -5.54 -8.39
N GLN A 40 -4.53 -4.53 -8.26
CA GLN A 40 -5.54 -4.23 -9.26
C GLN A 40 -4.91 -3.75 -10.56
N ASN A 41 -4.07 -2.71 -10.48
CA ASN A 41 -3.63 -1.95 -11.64
C ASN A 41 -2.32 -2.48 -12.25
N PHE A 42 -1.50 -3.18 -11.46
CA PHE A 42 -0.18 -3.65 -11.90
C PHE A 42 0.04 -5.15 -11.73
N LYS A 43 -0.86 -5.88 -11.04
CA LYS A 43 -0.72 -7.32 -10.73
C LYS A 43 0.58 -7.63 -9.98
N ILE A 44 0.94 -6.72 -9.07
CA ILE A 44 2.18 -6.81 -8.28
C ILE A 44 1.86 -6.83 -6.80
N ALA A 45 2.46 -7.77 -6.08
CA ALA A 45 2.54 -7.72 -4.63
C ALA A 45 3.97 -7.36 -4.19
N PRO A 46 4.12 -6.64 -3.07
CA PRO A 46 5.43 -6.43 -2.46
C PRO A 46 5.94 -7.76 -1.90
N MET A 47 7.25 -8.02 -1.97
CA MET A 47 7.87 -9.26 -1.46
C MET A 47 8.07 -9.24 0.07
N VAL A 48 8.11 -8.06 0.66
CA VAL A 48 8.31 -7.78 2.09
C VAL A 48 7.43 -6.63 2.56
N GLY A 49 7.50 -6.32 3.84
CA GLY A 49 6.81 -5.19 4.46
C GLY A 49 5.93 -5.65 5.62
N GLU A 50 5.19 -4.69 6.19
CA GLU A 50 4.24 -4.92 7.28
C GLU A 50 2.96 -5.64 6.82
N LEU A 51 3.07 -6.86 6.32
CA LEU A 51 1.87 -7.67 6.07
C LEU A 51 1.09 -7.95 7.37
N ALA A 52 1.81 -8.13 8.48
CA ALA A 52 1.22 -8.41 9.79
C ALA A 52 0.74 -7.16 10.56
N GLN A 53 1.29 -5.96 10.28
CA GLN A 53 0.95 -4.72 11.00
C GLN A 53 0.20 -3.70 10.14
N GLY A 54 0.21 -3.80 8.81
CA GLY A 54 -0.45 -2.86 7.89
C GLY A 54 -1.97 -2.99 7.80
N GLY A 55 -2.59 -3.82 8.65
CA GLY A 55 -4.04 -4.03 8.65
C GLY A 55 -4.54 -4.80 7.42
N PHE A 56 -3.74 -5.71 6.84
CA PHE A 56 -4.20 -6.58 5.75
C PHE A 56 -5.04 -7.77 6.22
N GLY A 57 -5.11 -8.02 7.53
CA GLY A 57 -6.02 -8.99 8.12
C GLY A 57 -7.47 -8.49 8.26
N ILE A 58 -7.77 -7.32 7.70
CA ILE A 58 -9.10 -6.71 7.70
C ILE A 58 -9.44 -6.21 6.29
N ILE A 59 -10.73 -6.24 5.90
CA ILE A 59 -11.16 -5.82 4.55
C ILE A 59 -11.15 -4.29 4.40
N GLY A 60 -11.66 -3.57 5.42
CA GLY A 60 -11.95 -2.14 5.33
C GLY A 60 -13.27 -1.84 4.61
N LYS A 61 -13.68 -0.57 4.57
CA LYS A 61 -14.95 -0.13 3.95
C LYS A 61 -14.78 0.59 2.61
N ASP A 62 -13.54 0.86 2.22
CA ASP A 62 -13.25 1.68 1.06
C ASP A 62 -12.87 0.83 -0.17
N SER A 63 -12.98 1.42 -1.37
CA SER A 63 -12.64 0.78 -2.67
C SER A 63 -11.17 0.35 -2.78
N ASN A 64 -10.82 -0.46 -3.79
CA ASN A 64 -9.45 -0.94 -4.00
C ASN A 64 -8.43 0.20 -4.28
N ASP A 65 -8.85 1.21 -5.04
CA ASP A 65 -7.97 2.32 -5.48
C ASP A 65 -7.87 3.46 -4.48
N ASN A 66 -8.74 3.47 -3.47
CA ASN A 66 -8.81 4.51 -2.46
C ASN A 66 -9.18 3.89 -1.12
N THR A 67 -8.22 3.24 -0.46
CA THR A 67 -8.42 2.59 0.84
C THR A 67 -7.35 2.99 1.84
N LEU A 68 -7.77 3.34 3.06
CA LEU A 68 -6.85 3.45 4.18
C LEU A 68 -6.44 2.07 4.72
N THR A 69 -7.34 1.09 4.65
CA THR A 69 -7.02 -0.28 5.05
C THR A 69 -6.02 -0.90 4.07
N GLY A 70 -4.84 -1.25 4.56
CA GLY A 70 -3.75 -1.75 3.73
C GLY A 70 -3.00 -0.68 2.92
N ALA A 71 -3.23 0.61 3.21
CA ALA A 71 -2.40 1.70 2.70
C ALA A 71 -1.01 1.70 3.36
N PRO A 72 0.01 2.30 2.71
CA PRO A 72 1.32 2.48 3.32
C PRO A 72 1.19 3.28 4.63
N ALA A 73 1.72 2.70 5.71
CA ALA A 73 1.72 3.29 7.04
C ALA A 73 2.92 4.22 7.23
N PHE A 74 2.68 5.36 7.87
CA PHE A 74 3.66 6.38 8.16
C PHE A 74 3.66 6.72 9.64
N GLY A 75 4.81 7.16 10.08
CA GLY A 75 5.03 7.73 11.40
C GLY A 75 5.53 9.15 11.34
N ARG A 76 5.58 9.81 12.49
CA ARG A 76 6.20 11.14 12.60
C ARG A 76 7.62 11.02 13.13
N MET A 77 8.48 11.91 12.67
CA MET A 77 9.88 11.94 13.11
C MET A 77 10.01 12.33 14.59
N GLN A 78 9.17 13.24 15.08
CA GLN A 78 9.23 13.77 16.44
C GLN A 78 8.16 13.13 17.35
N HIS A 79 6.84 13.29 17.12
CA HIS A 79 5.72 12.62 17.83
C HIS A 79 4.41 12.69 16.96
N ASP A 80 3.32 11.91 17.08
CA ASP A 80 2.72 11.16 18.22
C ASP A 80 2.25 9.71 17.88
N HIS A 81 3.01 8.94 17.09
CA HIS A 81 3.17 7.46 17.15
C HIS A 81 3.54 6.85 15.78
N TYR A 82 4.29 5.73 15.85
CA TYR A 82 5.29 5.25 14.89
C TYR A 82 6.45 6.25 14.75
N ASP A 83 7.48 6.14 15.60
CA ASP A 83 8.60 7.09 15.64
C ASP A 83 9.89 6.53 14.97
N LEU A 84 10.85 7.42 14.71
CA LEU A 84 12.11 7.07 14.05
C LEU A 84 12.88 5.93 14.75
N ASN A 85 12.87 5.88 16.08
CA ASN A 85 13.61 4.85 16.82
C ASN A 85 12.94 3.48 16.67
N ARG A 86 11.60 3.44 16.73
CA ARG A 86 10.82 2.22 16.49
C ARG A 86 10.97 1.75 15.05
N VAL A 87 10.94 2.66 14.07
CA VAL A 87 11.16 2.33 12.65
C VAL A 87 12.53 1.70 12.45
N ILE A 88 13.60 2.36 12.90
CA ILE A 88 14.96 1.83 12.78
C ILE A 88 15.05 0.47 13.48
N LYS A 89 14.53 0.32 14.70
CA LYS A 89 14.58 -0.95 15.45
C LYS A 89 13.81 -2.10 14.79
N ASN A 90 12.64 -1.82 14.21
CA ASN A 90 11.76 -2.84 13.65
C ASN A 90 12.19 -3.26 12.24
N TYR A 91 12.67 -2.32 11.43
CA TYR A 91 12.94 -2.56 10.01
C TYR A 91 14.39 -2.86 9.67
N THR A 92 15.33 -2.57 10.56
CA THR A 92 16.70 -3.10 10.45
C THR A 92 16.77 -4.60 10.73
N LYS A 93 15.73 -5.18 11.34
CA LYS A 93 15.61 -6.61 11.58
C LYS A 93 14.94 -7.28 10.40
N TYR A 94 15.72 -7.68 9.40
CA TYR A 94 15.20 -8.42 8.26
C TYR A 94 14.52 -9.71 8.70
N SER A 95 13.25 -9.88 8.34
CA SER A 95 12.59 -11.18 8.45
C SER A 95 12.82 -11.98 7.15
N ASN A 96 13.42 -13.16 7.26
CA ASN A 96 13.71 -14.09 6.15
C ASN A 96 12.46 -14.73 5.50
N ASN A 97 11.27 -14.13 5.61
CA ASN A 97 10.00 -14.73 5.18
C ASN A 97 9.65 -14.51 3.68
N THR A 98 10.66 -14.28 2.83
CA THR A 98 10.45 -14.02 1.40
C THR A 98 10.70 -15.23 0.52
N THR A 99 10.85 -16.43 1.08
CA THR A 99 11.15 -17.63 0.29
C THR A 99 9.89 -18.14 -0.41
N LEU A 100 10.06 -18.81 -1.54
CA LEU A 100 8.96 -19.47 -2.24
C LEU A 100 8.21 -20.46 -1.33
N ASN A 101 8.95 -21.24 -0.53
CA ASN A 101 8.34 -22.22 0.38
C ASN A 101 7.49 -21.53 1.45
N ALA A 102 7.99 -20.46 2.08
CA ALA A 102 7.19 -19.68 3.03
C ALA A 102 5.94 -19.07 2.36
N CYS A 103 6.06 -18.60 1.11
CA CYS A 103 4.93 -18.09 0.34
C CYS A 103 3.87 -19.17 0.08
N LYS A 104 4.28 -20.40 -0.26
CA LYS A 104 3.38 -21.55 -0.48
C LYS A 104 2.66 -21.94 0.80
N GLU A 105 3.38 -22.08 1.91
CA GLU A 105 2.78 -22.46 3.19
C GLU A 105 1.78 -21.39 3.68
N ASN A 106 2.18 -20.11 3.65
CA ASN A 106 1.29 -19.01 4.03
C ASN A 106 0.03 -18.95 3.16
N PHE A 107 0.14 -19.19 1.85
CA PHE A 107 -1.02 -19.25 0.95
C PHE A 107 -1.97 -20.39 1.33
N LYS A 108 -1.44 -21.60 1.56
CA LYS A 108 -2.24 -22.77 1.94
C LYS A 108 -2.92 -22.58 3.29
N ASP A 109 -2.20 -22.07 4.28
CA ASP A 109 -2.74 -21.79 5.61
C ASP A 109 -3.86 -20.75 5.52
N LEU A 110 -3.64 -19.64 4.81
CA LEU A 110 -4.67 -18.64 4.62
C LEU A 110 -5.90 -19.21 3.90
N LEU A 111 -5.73 -20.00 2.84
CA LEU A 111 -6.84 -20.64 2.15
C LEU A 111 -7.66 -21.54 3.08
N LYS A 112 -6.97 -22.34 3.91
CA LYS A 112 -7.58 -23.27 4.87
C LYS A 112 -8.38 -22.54 5.96
N PHE A 113 -7.92 -21.37 6.41
CA PHE A 113 -8.54 -20.64 7.53
C PHE A 113 -9.40 -19.44 7.11
N ALA A 114 -9.35 -19.00 5.85
CA ALA A 114 -10.06 -17.80 5.39
C ALA A 114 -11.58 -17.92 5.60
N HIS A 115 -12.19 -19.04 5.20
CA HIS A 115 -13.63 -19.25 5.38
C HIS A 115 -14.05 -19.29 6.86
N LYS A 116 -13.17 -19.78 7.75
CA LYS A 116 -13.44 -19.80 9.20
C LYS A 116 -13.43 -18.41 9.83
N SER A 117 -12.76 -17.45 9.18
CA SER A 117 -12.59 -16.07 9.65
C SER A 117 -13.39 -15.07 8.82
N ALA A 118 -14.46 -15.53 8.16
CA ALA A 118 -15.29 -14.71 7.29
C ALA A 118 -14.53 -13.94 6.22
N PHE A 119 -13.46 -14.55 5.71
CA PHE A 119 -12.56 -13.97 4.73
C PHE A 119 -11.96 -12.61 5.15
N THR A 120 -11.86 -12.32 6.46
CA THR A 120 -11.19 -11.11 6.96
C THR A 120 -9.76 -10.95 6.41
N ASN A 121 -9.08 -12.08 6.17
CA ASN A 121 -7.74 -12.14 5.58
C ASN A 121 -7.71 -12.20 4.03
N LEU A 122 -8.79 -11.87 3.32
CA LEU A 122 -8.84 -11.94 1.85
C LEU A 122 -7.75 -11.08 1.19
N ASN A 123 -7.44 -9.91 1.76
CA ASN A 123 -6.36 -9.05 1.28
C ASN A 123 -5.00 -9.78 1.32
N LEU A 124 -4.70 -10.49 2.40
CA LEU A 124 -3.49 -11.32 2.50
C LEU A 124 -3.51 -12.47 1.49
N LEU A 125 -4.65 -13.14 1.32
CA LEU A 125 -4.78 -14.23 0.35
C LEU A 125 -4.42 -13.74 -1.07
N MET A 126 -4.96 -12.59 -1.50
CA MET A 126 -4.65 -12.00 -2.81
C MET A 126 -3.17 -11.63 -2.97
N ILE A 127 -2.54 -11.09 -1.91
CA ILE A 127 -1.10 -10.79 -1.90
C ILE A 127 -0.29 -12.06 -2.16
N TYR A 128 -0.62 -13.18 -1.50
CA TYR A 128 0.10 -14.42 -1.68
C TYR A 128 -0.18 -15.09 -3.03
N VAL A 129 -1.39 -14.95 -3.59
CA VAL A 129 -1.67 -15.34 -5.00
C VAL A 129 -0.72 -14.62 -5.95
N ALA A 130 -0.66 -13.29 -5.87
CA ALA A 130 0.23 -12.51 -6.74
C ALA A 130 1.70 -12.90 -6.53
N ARG A 131 2.19 -13.01 -5.29
CA ARG A 131 3.57 -13.43 -5.01
C ARG A 131 3.94 -14.79 -5.62
N LEU A 132 3.06 -15.79 -5.51
CA LEU A 132 3.30 -17.11 -6.12
C LEU A 132 3.47 -17.00 -7.64
N ARG A 133 2.63 -16.19 -8.30
CA ARG A 133 2.72 -15.95 -9.74
C ARG A 133 3.96 -15.16 -10.12
N GLN A 134 4.36 -14.18 -9.30
CA GLN A 134 5.62 -13.47 -9.48
C GLN A 134 6.83 -14.42 -9.34
N PHE A 135 6.75 -15.47 -8.51
CA PHE A 135 7.76 -16.54 -8.46
C PHE A 135 7.70 -17.52 -9.64
N GLY A 136 6.81 -17.31 -10.62
CA GLY A 136 6.62 -18.21 -11.75
C GLY A 136 5.91 -19.52 -11.39
N VAL A 137 5.19 -19.56 -10.27
CA VAL A 137 4.44 -20.75 -9.82
C VAL A 137 2.98 -20.61 -10.19
N LYS A 138 2.45 -21.60 -10.91
CA LYS A 138 1.01 -21.67 -11.20
C LYS A 138 0.26 -22.01 -9.93
N ILE A 139 -0.90 -21.39 -9.73
CA ILE A 139 -1.74 -21.66 -8.55
C ILE A 139 -2.16 -23.15 -8.50
N SER A 140 -2.40 -23.76 -9.66
CA SER A 140 -2.72 -25.19 -9.80
C SER A 140 -1.63 -26.14 -9.28
N ASP A 141 -0.39 -25.68 -9.17
CA ASP A 141 0.73 -26.47 -8.67
C ASP A 141 0.80 -26.45 -7.13
N VAL A 142 0.00 -25.59 -6.50
CA VAL A 142 -0.04 -25.40 -5.04
C VAL A 142 -1.34 -25.92 -4.45
N VAL A 143 -2.46 -25.70 -5.15
CA VAL A 143 -3.82 -26.10 -4.75
C VAL A 143 -4.59 -26.58 -5.98
N SER A 144 -5.53 -27.50 -5.78
CA SER A 144 -6.31 -28.08 -6.87
C SER A 144 -7.28 -27.07 -7.51
N LEU A 145 -7.66 -27.29 -8.77
CA LEU A 145 -8.68 -26.48 -9.45
C LEU A 145 -10.04 -26.54 -8.75
N GLU A 146 -10.36 -27.68 -8.14
CA GLU A 146 -11.56 -27.86 -7.34
C GLU A 146 -11.55 -26.95 -6.10
N GLU A 147 -10.44 -26.89 -5.36
CA GLU A 147 -10.29 -25.99 -4.21
C GLU A 147 -10.43 -24.51 -4.62
N ILE A 148 -9.94 -24.14 -5.81
CA ILE A 148 -10.12 -22.79 -6.35
C ILE A 148 -11.58 -22.52 -6.73
N SER A 149 -12.30 -23.48 -7.33
CA SER A 149 -13.74 -23.34 -7.60
C SER A 149 -14.52 -23.15 -6.30
N VAL A 150 -14.27 -24.02 -5.32
CA VAL A 150 -14.90 -23.97 -3.99
C VAL A 150 -14.61 -22.64 -3.30
N LEU A 151 -13.39 -22.10 -3.42
CA LEU A 151 -13.07 -20.76 -2.91
C LEU A 151 -13.95 -19.68 -3.54
N LYS A 152 -14.06 -19.66 -4.88
CA LYS A 152 -14.86 -18.63 -5.58
C LYS A 152 -16.32 -18.68 -5.17
N GLU A 153 -16.90 -19.87 -5.07
CA GLU A 153 -18.29 -20.05 -4.66
C GLU A 153 -18.50 -19.64 -3.19
N ARG A 154 -17.55 -19.95 -2.30
CA ARG A 154 -17.60 -19.49 -0.89
C ARG A 154 -17.49 -17.98 -0.74
N LEU A 155 -16.71 -17.32 -1.59
CA LEU A 155 -16.62 -15.86 -1.61
C LEU A 155 -17.99 -15.25 -1.99
N ASP A 156 -18.66 -15.77 -3.01
CA ASP A 156 -20.00 -15.31 -3.40
C ASP A 156 -21.03 -15.58 -2.31
N ALA A 157 -21.00 -16.77 -1.69
CA ALA A 157 -21.85 -17.10 -0.54
C ALA A 157 -21.63 -16.14 0.64
N THR A 158 -20.41 -15.64 0.85
CA THR A 158 -20.12 -14.69 1.94
C THR A 158 -20.83 -13.36 1.74
N VAL A 159 -20.93 -12.88 0.50
CA VAL A 159 -21.73 -11.69 0.19
C VAL A 159 -23.20 -11.92 0.52
N GLN A 160 -23.74 -13.08 0.12
CA GLN A 160 -25.14 -13.44 0.40
C GLN A 160 -25.42 -13.55 1.90
N PHE A 161 -24.48 -14.08 2.69
CA PHE A 161 -24.59 -14.11 4.15
C PHE A 161 -24.76 -12.69 4.74
N TYR A 162 -23.95 -11.72 4.31
CA TYR A 162 -24.09 -10.36 4.84
C TYR A 162 -25.38 -9.68 4.39
N TYR A 163 -25.91 -9.96 3.20
CA TYR A 163 -27.24 -9.51 2.82
C TYR A 163 -28.35 -10.17 3.65
N PHE A 164 -28.21 -11.44 4.03
CA PHE A 164 -29.11 -12.07 4.98
C PHE A 164 -29.14 -11.32 6.31
N ILE A 165 -27.97 -10.97 6.85
CA ILE A 165 -27.88 -10.18 8.08
C ILE A 165 -28.63 -8.84 7.94
N LEU A 166 -28.54 -8.17 6.77
CA LEU A 166 -29.27 -6.92 6.51
C LEU A 166 -30.80 -7.07 6.41
N CYS A 167 -31.32 -8.29 6.31
CA CYS A 167 -32.75 -8.57 6.33
C CYS A 167 -33.29 -8.72 7.76
N ILE A 168 -32.44 -9.01 8.74
CA ILE A 168 -32.83 -9.27 10.13
C ILE A 168 -33.27 -7.97 10.80
N GLN A 169 -34.40 -8.01 11.52
CA GLN A 169 -35.07 -6.86 12.14
C GLN A 169 -35.46 -5.75 11.14
N LYS A 170 -35.29 -5.97 9.83
CA LYS A 170 -35.75 -5.08 8.76
C LYS A 170 -36.92 -5.68 7.98
N TYR A 171 -36.80 -6.94 7.58
CA TYR A 171 -37.82 -7.66 6.80
C TYR A 171 -38.23 -8.99 7.43
N ILE A 172 -37.34 -9.60 8.22
CA ILE A 172 -37.63 -10.78 9.05
C ILE A 172 -37.30 -10.46 10.50
N PHE A 173 -38.07 -10.98 11.44
CA PHE A 173 -37.97 -10.66 12.87
C PHE A 173 -37.71 -11.93 13.68
N ILE A 174 -36.97 -11.80 14.78
CA ILE A 174 -36.63 -12.94 15.64
C ILE A 174 -37.88 -13.38 16.42
N ASP A 175 -38.23 -14.67 16.35
CA ASP A 175 -39.36 -15.25 17.08
C ASP A 175 -38.92 -15.83 18.43
N VAL A 176 -39.05 -15.01 19.46
CA VAL A 176 -38.73 -15.38 20.85
C VAL A 176 -39.63 -16.53 21.34
N SER A 177 -40.88 -16.60 20.89
CA SER A 177 -41.82 -17.65 21.32
C SER A 177 -41.39 -19.02 20.80
N GLU A 178 -40.90 -19.08 19.57
CA GLU A 178 -40.38 -20.33 18.99
C GLU A 178 -39.08 -20.78 19.68
N ILE A 179 -38.23 -19.83 20.10
CA ILE A 179 -37.02 -20.12 20.89
C ILE A 179 -37.40 -20.71 22.26
N GLU A 180 -38.41 -20.16 22.94
CA GLU A 180 -38.91 -20.72 24.21
C GLU A 180 -39.52 -22.10 24.03
N ARG A 181 -40.30 -22.29 22.95
CA ARG A 181 -40.86 -23.61 22.59
C ARG A 181 -39.74 -24.62 22.37
N PHE A 182 -38.68 -24.24 21.65
CA PHE A 182 -37.49 -25.06 21.45
C PHE A 182 -36.87 -25.51 22.78
N LYS A 183 -36.63 -24.58 23.72
CA LYS A 183 -36.05 -24.94 25.02
C LYS A 183 -36.94 -25.91 25.80
N LYS A 184 -38.23 -25.58 25.90
CA LYS A 184 -39.21 -26.38 26.65
C LYS A 184 -39.38 -27.78 26.06
N GLU A 185 -39.48 -27.91 24.74
CA GLU A 185 -39.64 -29.20 24.10
C GLU A 185 -38.39 -30.06 24.27
N ASN A 186 -37.19 -29.50 24.18
CA ASN A 186 -35.93 -30.26 24.26
C ASN A 186 -35.38 -30.44 25.69
N ASP A 187 -36.09 -29.96 26.72
CA ASP A 187 -35.68 -30.03 28.13
C ASP A 187 -34.31 -29.38 28.37
N LEU A 188 -34.11 -28.19 27.79
CA LEU A 188 -32.85 -27.45 27.84
C LEU A 188 -32.90 -26.34 28.89
N ASP A 189 -32.02 -26.42 29.87
CA ASP A 189 -31.81 -25.38 30.87
C ASP A 189 -30.75 -24.35 30.41
N GLY A 190 -30.94 -23.10 30.82
CA GLY A 190 -30.01 -21.99 30.56
C GLY A 190 -30.13 -21.32 29.18
N TYR A 191 -29.51 -20.14 29.06
CA TYR A 191 -29.51 -19.34 27.81
C TYR A 191 -28.58 -19.93 26.73
N PHE A 192 -27.52 -20.60 27.16
CA PHE A 192 -26.46 -21.11 26.27
C PHE A 192 -26.91 -22.23 25.34
N ALA A 193 -27.91 -23.04 25.72
CA ALA A 193 -28.37 -24.15 24.89
C ALA A 193 -29.04 -23.69 23.58
N VAL A 194 -29.67 -22.51 23.59
CA VAL A 194 -30.18 -21.84 22.39
C VAL A 194 -29.02 -21.35 21.52
N GLY A 195 -28.02 -20.73 22.15
CA GLY A 195 -26.77 -20.31 21.49
C GLY A 195 -26.07 -21.47 20.79
N ASP A 196 -25.92 -22.63 21.46
CA ASP A 196 -25.33 -23.86 20.91
C ASP A 196 -26.11 -24.35 19.67
N TYR A 197 -27.45 -24.33 19.72
CA TYR A 197 -28.30 -24.74 18.61
C TYR A 197 -28.19 -23.79 17.41
N ILE A 198 -28.23 -22.48 17.68
CA ILE A 198 -28.09 -21.45 16.65
C ILE A 198 -26.69 -21.52 16.03
N GLU A 199 -25.63 -21.64 16.83
CA GLU A 199 -24.26 -21.77 16.33
C GLU A 199 -24.10 -23.06 15.50
N HIS A 200 -24.74 -24.17 15.89
CA HIS A 200 -24.67 -25.40 15.10
C HIS A 200 -25.21 -25.24 13.68
N PHE A 201 -26.35 -24.56 13.47
CA PHE A 201 -26.96 -24.42 12.13
C PHE A 201 -26.63 -23.12 11.41
N PHE A 202 -26.42 -22.03 12.16
CA PHE A 202 -26.17 -20.69 11.68
C PHE A 202 -24.75 -20.18 12.00
N SER A 203 -23.83 -21.05 12.44
CA SER A 203 -22.40 -20.72 12.39
C SER A 203 -22.07 -20.28 10.97
N PHE A 204 -21.15 -19.32 10.87
CA PHE A 204 -20.79 -18.74 9.60
C PHE A 204 -20.40 -19.83 8.59
N GLN A 205 -19.64 -20.85 9.02
CA GLN A 205 -19.22 -21.96 8.16
C GLN A 205 -20.41 -22.76 7.62
N ASN A 206 -21.33 -23.20 8.47
CA ASN A 206 -22.44 -24.06 8.04
C ASN A 206 -23.44 -23.28 7.19
N PHE A 207 -23.69 -22.01 7.54
CA PHE A 207 -24.55 -21.15 6.73
C PHE A 207 -23.95 -20.85 5.36
N LEU A 208 -22.65 -20.59 5.28
CA LEU A 208 -21.96 -20.42 3.99
C LEU A 208 -22.09 -21.65 3.10
N GLU A 209 -21.88 -22.86 3.64
CA GLU A 209 -22.00 -24.09 2.88
C GLU A 209 -23.44 -24.30 2.39
N LYS A 210 -24.44 -23.97 3.22
CA LYS A 210 -25.85 -23.98 2.82
C LYS A 210 -26.13 -22.99 1.68
N LEU A 211 -25.64 -21.75 1.78
CA LEU A 211 -25.75 -20.74 0.71
C LEU A 211 -25.05 -21.20 -0.58
N ARG A 212 -23.87 -21.80 -0.47
CA ARG A 212 -23.13 -22.33 -1.62
C ARG A 212 -23.93 -23.40 -2.36
N ASN A 213 -24.44 -24.39 -1.61
CA ASN A 213 -25.13 -25.54 -2.18
C ASN A 213 -26.50 -25.18 -2.77
N THR A 214 -27.17 -24.15 -2.24
CA THR A 214 -28.50 -23.72 -2.70
C THR A 214 -28.47 -22.56 -3.69
N GLN A 215 -27.35 -21.83 -3.77
CA GLN A 215 -27.20 -20.60 -4.56
C GLN A 215 -28.29 -19.55 -4.28
N PHE A 216 -28.74 -19.48 -3.02
CA PHE A 216 -29.83 -18.61 -2.64
C PHE A 216 -29.43 -17.12 -2.70
N ASN A 217 -30.22 -16.31 -3.41
CA ASN A 217 -29.94 -14.91 -3.68
C ASN A 217 -30.54 -13.98 -2.61
N MET A 218 -29.81 -13.78 -1.51
CA MET A 218 -30.19 -12.89 -0.41
C MET A 218 -30.19 -11.41 -0.82
N GLU A 219 -29.27 -11.03 -1.73
CA GLU A 219 -29.15 -9.66 -2.24
C GLU A 219 -30.44 -9.19 -2.93
N GLU A 220 -31.03 -10.04 -3.77
CA GLU A 220 -32.31 -9.75 -4.44
C GLU A 220 -33.43 -9.51 -3.44
N ILE A 221 -33.51 -10.32 -2.38
CA ILE A 221 -34.53 -10.18 -1.33
C ILE A 221 -34.36 -8.86 -0.60
N TYR A 222 -33.11 -8.48 -0.31
CA TYR A 222 -32.83 -7.23 0.38
C TYR A 222 -33.25 -5.99 -0.44
N HIS A 223 -32.97 -6.01 -1.75
CA HIS A 223 -33.29 -4.89 -2.65
C HIS A 223 -34.74 -4.89 -3.14
N SER A 224 -35.40 -6.05 -3.20
CA SER A 224 -36.77 -6.23 -3.68
C SER A 224 -37.59 -7.08 -2.70
N PRO A 225 -37.93 -6.54 -1.51
CA PRO A 225 -38.71 -7.27 -0.51
C PRO A 225 -40.16 -7.43 -1.00
N SER A 226 -40.56 -8.66 -1.33
CA SER A 226 -41.94 -9.05 -1.61
C SER A 226 -42.37 -10.13 -0.63
N PRO A 227 -43.67 -10.30 -0.32
CA PRO A 227 -44.15 -11.37 0.56
C PRO A 227 -43.69 -12.76 0.10
N GLU A 228 -43.61 -12.98 -1.21
CA GLU A 228 -43.07 -14.22 -1.80
C GLU A 228 -41.58 -14.38 -1.52
N ASN A 229 -40.77 -13.33 -1.71
CA ASN A 229 -39.34 -13.36 -1.44
C ASN A 229 -39.03 -13.55 0.05
N ILE A 230 -39.77 -12.88 0.93
CA ILE A 230 -39.63 -13.07 2.38
C ILE A 230 -40.05 -14.49 2.79
N SER A 231 -41.12 -15.03 2.21
CA SER A 231 -41.51 -16.43 2.46
C SER A 231 -40.43 -17.42 2.01
N LYS A 232 -39.81 -17.21 0.84
CA LYS A 232 -38.67 -18.00 0.37
C LYS A 232 -37.49 -17.92 1.35
N LEU A 233 -37.19 -16.74 1.89
CA LEU A 233 -36.16 -16.56 2.92
C LEU A 233 -36.49 -17.35 4.19
N LEU A 234 -37.70 -17.24 4.71
CA LEU A 234 -38.11 -17.97 5.93
C LEU A 234 -38.05 -19.49 5.73
N VAL A 235 -38.46 -19.98 4.55
CA VAL A 235 -38.31 -21.40 4.18
C VAL A 235 -36.85 -21.80 4.12
N PHE A 236 -35.98 -20.94 3.55
CA PHE A 236 -34.54 -21.18 3.52
C PHE A 236 -33.95 -21.24 4.94
N LEU A 237 -34.37 -20.37 5.86
CA LEU A 237 -33.85 -20.32 7.23
C LEU A 237 -34.35 -21.45 8.13
N LYS A 238 -35.37 -22.20 7.70
CA LYS A 238 -35.89 -23.36 8.44
C LYS A 238 -34.78 -24.37 8.77
N ILE A 239 -34.71 -24.80 10.02
CA ILE A 239 -33.91 -25.95 10.44
C ILE A 239 -34.79 -27.18 10.36
N GLN A 240 -34.46 -28.10 9.45
CA GLN A 240 -35.23 -29.33 9.25
C GLN A 240 -34.77 -30.45 10.20
N LYS A 241 -35.72 -31.12 10.84
CA LYS A 241 -35.60 -32.33 11.68
C LYS A 241 -34.82 -33.46 11.01
N GLY A 242 -34.74 -33.45 9.68
CA GLY A 242 -34.05 -34.43 8.86
C GLY A 242 -32.53 -34.50 9.07
N THR A 243 -31.91 -33.61 9.84
CA THR A 243 -30.48 -33.71 10.12
C THR A 243 -30.13 -34.71 11.23
N GLN A 244 -31.03 -35.01 12.19
CA GLN A 244 -30.72 -35.82 13.40
C GLN A 244 -29.35 -35.51 14.04
N GLU A 245 -28.84 -34.30 13.81
CA GLU A 245 -27.47 -33.95 14.16
C GLU A 245 -27.41 -33.72 15.66
N THR A 246 -26.47 -34.43 16.30
CA THR A 246 -26.17 -34.24 17.72
C THR A 246 -25.49 -32.88 17.90
N VAL A 247 -26.19 -31.95 18.55
CA VAL A 247 -25.71 -30.59 18.82
C VAL A 247 -24.76 -30.66 20.01
N LYS A 248 -23.52 -30.21 19.80
CA LYS A 248 -22.48 -30.20 20.84
C LYS A 248 -22.60 -28.98 21.74
N ARG A 249 -22.45 -29.18 23.05
CA ARG A 249 -22.54 -28.11 24.05
C ARG A 249 -21.18 -27.67 24.59
N TYR A 250 -20.93 -26.35 24.69
CA TYR A 250 -19.65 -25.79 25.17
C TYR A 250 -19.85 -24.59 26.13
N PRO A 251 -19.24 -24.54 27.36
CA PRO A 251 -18.77 -25.63 28.22
C PRO A 251 -19.39 -25.62 29.65
N SER A 252 -19.80 -26.79 30.17
CA SER A 252 -19.62 -27.29 31.57
C SER A 252 -20.60 -28.43 31.92
N GLY A 253 -20.37 -29.63 31.36
CA GLY A 253 -20.96 -30.88 31.90
C GLY A 253 -22.38 -31.24 31.45
N GLU A 254 -22.95 -30.53 30.48
CA GLU A 254 -24.29 -30.82 29.96
C GLU A 254 -24.25 -31.73 28.73
N ASP A 255 -25.22 -32.65 28.63
CA ASP A 255 -25.28 -33.64 27.56
C ASP A 255 -25.61 -33.00 26.20
N ASN A 256 -25.03 -33.55 25.15
CA ASN A 256 -25.41 -33.20 23.78
C ASN A 256 -26.88 -33.59 23.53
N PHE A 257 -27.59 -32.85 22.68
CA PHE A 257 -29.00 -33.12 22.41
C PHE A 257 -29.31 -33.23 20.91
N ILE A 258 -30.51 -33.75 20.61
CA ILE A 258 -31.08 -33.82 19.27
C ILE A 258 -32.41 -33.09 19.29
N ALA A 259 -32.60 -32.15 18.37
CA ALA A 259 -33.84 -31.40 18.24
C ALA A 259 -35.05 -32.30 17.95
N LYS A 260 -36.13 -32.16 18.72
CA LYS A 260 -37.35 -32.98 18.59
C LYS A 260 -38.18 -32.70 17.33
N CYS A 261 -38.17 -31.47 16.82
CA CYS A 261 -38.93 -31.05 15.65
C CYS A 261 -38.19 -29.98 14.81
N ASP A 262 -38.83 -29.50 13.74
CA ASP A 262 -38.34 -28.37 12.97
C ASP A 262 -38.58 -27.08 13.76
N TYR A 263 -37.61 -26.17 13.75
CA TYR A 263 -37.73 -24.88 14.43
C TYR A 263 -37.53 -23.71 13.46
N HIS A 264 -38.28 -22.63 13.74
CA HIS A 264 -38.39 -21.43 12.91
C HIS A 264 -38.16 -20.16 13.73
N PHE A 265 -36.91 -19.79 13.97
CA PHE A 265 -36.59 -18.63 14.82
C PHE A 265 -36.81 -17.27 14.14
N PHE A 266 -37.37 -17.23 12.94
CA PHE A 266 -37.63 -16.00 12.21
C PHE A 266 -39.07 -15.99 11.68
N ILE A 267 -39.71 -14.84 11.77
CA ILE A 267 -41.10 -14.58 11.36
C ILE A 267 -41.21 -13.30 10.52
N HIS A 268 -42.36 -13.10 9.89
CA HIS A 268 -42.65 -11.91 9.08
C HIS A 268 -43.08 -10.70 9.94
N GLU A 269 -43.65 -10.94 11.12
CA GLU A 269 -44.26 -9.89 11.94
C GLU A 269 -43.27 -9.35 12.96
N LYS A 270 -43.18 -8.01 13.05
CA LYS A 270 -42.42 -7.35 14.10
C LYS A 270 -43.20 -7.44 15.40
N HIS A 271 -42.61 -8.05 16.42
CA HIS A 271 -43.12 -7.96 17.78
C HIS A 271 -42.42 -6.81 18.51
N GLU A 272 -43.21 -5.85 18.97
CA GLU A 272 -42.70 -4.73 19.77
C GLU A 272 -42.43 -5.21 21.21
N PRO A 273 -41.25 -4.90 21.79
CA PRO A 273 -40.96 -5.21 23.19
C PRO A 273 -41.96 -4.51 24.12
N THR A 274 -42.38 -5.20 25.18
CA THR A 274 -43.35 -4.67 26.16
C THR A 274 -42.72 -3.66 27.13
N ASN A 275 -41.41 -3.74 27.37
CA ASN A 275 -40.64 -2.87 28.28
C ASN A 275 -39.85 -1.77 27.54
N LYS A 276 -39.33 -0.79 28.29
CA LYS A 276 -38.40 0.21 27.73
C LYS A 276 -37.14 -0.47 27.19
N VAL A 277 -36.77 -0.12 25.96
CA VAL A 277 -35.61 -0.68 25.25
C VAL A 277 -34.48 0.34 25.17
N ARG A 278 -33.26 -0.10 25.41
CA ARG A 278 -32.03 0.56 24.99
C ARG A 278 -31.38 -0.28 23.91
N TYR A 279 -31.11 0.33 22.75
CA TYR A 279 -30.34 -0.34 21.71
C TYR A 279 -28.84 -0.22 21.98
N GLU A 280 -28.13 -1.33 21.89
CA GLU A 280 -26.68 -1.41 22.00
C GLU A 280 -26.06 -1.68 20.65
N LYS A 281 -24.99 -0.94 20.35
CA LYS A 281 -24.29 -1.05 19.09
C LYS A 281 -23.69 -2.44 18.93
N ILE A 282 -24.02 -3.09 17.80
CA ILE A 282 -23.35 -4.32 17.36
C ILE A 282 -21.87 -3.99 17.08
N GLY A 283 -20.98 -4.77 17.69
CA GLY A 283 -19.54 -4.60 17.60
C GLY A 283 -18.97 -5.22 16.33
N GLY A 284 -17.89 -4.62 15.83
CA GLY A 284 -17.26 -5.01 14.57
C GLY A 284 -17.98 -4.45 13.34
N TYR A 285 -17.36 -4.62 12.17
CA TYR A 285 -17.88 -4.12 10.90
C TYR A 285 -18.41 -5.24 9.99
N LEU A 286 -18.16 -6.49 10.38
CA LEU A 286 -18.64 -7.72 9.76
C LEU A 286 -18.71 -8.80 10.84
N PHE A 287 -19.80 -9.57 10.91
CA PHE A 287 -19.90 -10.74 11.79
C PHE A 287 -18.75 -11.72 11.51
N THR A 288 -18.15 -12.26 12.58
CA THR A 288 -17.04 -13.22 12.50
C THR A 288 -17.30 -14.42 13.42
N ASN A 289 -16.59 -15.54 13.23
CA ASN A 289 -16.65 -16.69 14.16
C ASN A 289 -15.90 -16.45 15.49
N ASN A 290 -15.80 -15.21 15.94
CA ASN A 290 -15.32 -14.90 17.29
C ASN A 290 -16.53 -14.90 18.23
N SER A 291 -16.47 -15.60 19.36
CA SER A 291 -17.62 -15.85 20.24
C SER A 291 -18.32 -14.58 20.73
N SER A 292 -17.62 -13.44 20.82
CA SER A 292 -18.23 -12.15 21.23
C SER A 292 -18.73 -11.30 20.06
N TYR A 293 -18.57 -11.77 18.82
CA TYR A 293 -18.96 -11.06 17.58
C TYR A 293 -19.63 -11.99 16.56
N SER A 294 -20.08 -13.17 17.01
CA SER A 294 -20.74 -14.16 16.16
C SER A 294 -22.22 -13.84 16.02
N PHE A 295 -22.82 -14.34 14.96
CA PHE A 295 -24.25 -14.17 14.74
C PHE A 295 -25.07 -14.83 15.85
N ALA A 296 -24.66 -16.01 16.30
CA ALA A 296 -25.30 -16.71 17.41
C ALA A 296 -25.26 -15.89 18.71
N HIS A 297 -24.13 -15.23 19.00
CA HIS A 297 -24.01 -14.36 20.17
C HIS A 297 -25.05 -13.24 20.17
N TYR A 298 -25.18 -12.49 19.07
CA TYR A 298 -26.15 -11.41 18.99
C TYR A 298 -27.61 -11.88 18.98
N LEU A 299 -27.89 -13.07 18.43
CA LEU A 299 -29.22 -13.69 18.56
C LEU A 299 -29.51 -14.11 20.01
N GLU A 300 -28.53 -14.67 20.72
CA GLU A 300 -28.68 -15.05 22.13
C GLU A 300 -28.89 -13.83 23.02
N GLU A 301 -28.13 -12.75 22.83
CA GLU A 301 -28.32 -11.50 23.57
C GLU A 301 -29.69 -10.85 23.28
N TYR A 302 -30.15 -10.90 22.03
CA TYR A 302 -31.51 -10.46 21.68
C TYR A 302 -32.56 -11.27 22.44
N TYR A 303 -32.44 -12.60 22.41
CA TYR A 303 -33.32 -13.51 23.13
C TYR A 303 -33.31 -13.25 24.64
N ARG A 304 -32.13 -13.16 25.28
CA ARG A 304 -31.96 -12.94 26.72
C ARG A 304 -32.64 -11.64 27.17
N SER A 305 -32.50 -10.58 26.40
CA SER A 305 -33.13 -9.28 26.68
C SER A 305 -34.64 -9.27 26.51
N CYS A 306 -35.19 -10.14 25.67
CA CYS A 306 -36.64 -10.34 25.54
C CYS A 306 -37.20 -11.30 26.59
N SER A 307 -36.48 -12.36 26.97
CA SER A 307 -36.95 -13.36 27.95
C SER A 307 -36.86 -12.86 29.40
N ALA A 308 -35.95 -11.92 29.72
CA ALA A 308 -35.83 -11.31 31.05
C ALA A 308 -36.96 -10.31 31.39
N GLN A 309 -38.00 -10.22 30.55
CA GLN A 309 -39.13 -9.28 30.68
C GLN A 309 -40.17 -9.67 31.73
N ASP A 310 -40.00 -10.79 32.45
CA ASP A 310 -40.87 -11.20 33.57
C ASP A 310 -40.65 -10.40 34.88
N HIS A 311 -39.84 -9.34 34.85
CA HIS A 311 -39.66 -8.41 35.97
C HIS A 311 -40.08 -6.98 35.57
N GLU A 312 -41.19 -6.49 36.12
CA GLU A 312 -41.69 -5.12 35.95
C GLU A 312 -40.69 -4.10 36.53
N ASP A 313 -39.67 -3.71 35.74
CA ASP A 313 -38.86 -2.47 35.84
C ASP A 313 -37.49 -2.57 35.13
N THR A 314 -37.16 -3.70 34.49
CA THR A 314 -35.85 -3.88 33.83
C THR A 314 -35.80 -3.25 32.43
N LEU A 315 -34.81 -2.39 32.20
CA LEU A 315 -34.45 -1.88 30.87
C LEU A 315 -33.92 -3.03 30.00
N ALA A 316 -34.60 -3.33 28.88
CA ALA A 316 -34.13 -4.34 27.93
C ALA A 316 -33.00 -3.76 27.06
N VAL A 317 -31.89 -4.47 26.91
CA VAL A 317 -30.76 -4.03 26.08
C VAL A 317 -30.68 -4.87 24.81
N LEU A 318 -31.15 -4.34 23.69
CA LEU A 318 -31.22 -5.10 22.42
C LEU A 318 -30.06 -4.74 21.49
N PRO A 319 -29.47 -5.70 20.76
CA PRO A 319 -28.55 -5.41 19.67
C PRO A 319 -29.22 -4.56 18.57
N ASP A 320 -28.58 -3.46 18.20
CA ASP A 320 -29.10 -2.51 17.22
C ASP A 320 -28.84 -2.95 15.76
N PHE A 321 -29.64 -3.92 15.29
CA PHE A 321 -29.58 -4.38 13.90
C PHE A 321 -29.90 -3.25 12.90
N GLU A 322 -30.86 -2.38 13.22
CA GLU A 322 -31.26 -1.29 12.32
C GLU A 322 -30.11 -0.28 12.09
N ALA A 323 -29.43 0.16 13.16
CA ALA A 323 -28.24 1.03 13.01
C ALA A 323 -27.07 0.30 12.34
N PHE A 324 -26.88 -0.98 12.65
CA PHE A 324 -25.85 -1.82 12.03
C PHE A 324 -26.01 -1.89 10.50
N HIS A 325 -27.24 -1.94 9.98
CA HIS A 325 -27.49 -1.97 8.53
C HIS A 325 -26.84 -0.79 7.79
N GLY A 326 -26.95 0.41 8.35
CA GLY A 326 -26.37 1.63 7.76
C GLY A 326 -24.84 1.61 7.75
N GLU A 327 -24.21 0.95 8.73
CA GLU A 327 -22.75 0.89 8.85
C GLU A 327 -22.12 -0.16 7.92
N VAL A 328 -22.84 -1.23 7.57
CA VAL A 328 -22.28 -2.44 6.95
C VAL A 328 -22.30 -2.45 5.43
N LEU A 329 -23.26 -1.75 4.80
CA LEU A 329 -23.36 -1.66 3.34
C LEU A 329 -22.03 -1.26 2.65
N PRO A 330 -21.28 -0.24 3.14
CA PRO A 330 -19.96 0.08 2.58
C PRO A 330 -18.96 -1.09 2.65
N TYR A 331 -18.99 -1.88 3.73
CA TYR A 331 -18.11 -3.05 3.88
C TYR A 331 -18.49 -4.20 2.94
N ILE A 332 -19.79 -4.41 2.69
CA ILE A 332 -20.26 -5.39 1.69
C ILE A 332 -19.77 -4.98 0.29
N ASN A 333 -19.87 -3.70 -0.06
CA ASN A 333 -19.39 -3.19 -1.35
C ASN A 333 -17.88 -3.37 -1.47
N ALA A 334 -17.10 -3.00 -0.44
CA ALA A 334 -15.66 -3.22 -0.43
C ALA A 334 -15.31 -4.72 -0.55
N LEU A 335 -16.04 -5.60 0.12
CA LEU A 335 -15.87 -7.05 0.02
C LEU A 335 -16.13 -7.54 -1.41
N LYS A 336 -17.21 -7.09 -2.06
CA LYS A 336 -17.49 -7.40 -3.47
C LYS A 336 -16.34 -6.98 -4.39
N ASP A 337 -15.81 -5.77 -4.22
CA ASP A 337 -14.64 -5.28 -4.97
C ASP A 337 -13.41 -6.18 -4.73
N ARG A 338 -13.18 -6.63 -3.49
CA ARG A 338 -12.07 -7.56 -3.16
C ARG A 338 -12.27 -8.93 -3.77
N ILE A 339 -13.50 -9.45 -3.78
CA ILE A 339 -13.84 -10.74 -4.39
C ILE A 339 -13.61 -10.68 -5.90
N GLN A 340 -14.06 -9.61 -6.56
CA GLN A 340 -13.82 -9.42 -7.99
C GLN A 340 -12.33 -9.36 -8.31
N LEU A 341 -11.55 -8.62 -7.53
CA LEU A 341 -10.09 -8.58 -7.68
C LEU A 341 -9.45 -9.95 -7.44
N CYS A 342 -9.88 -10.68 -6.40
CA CYS A 342 -9.37 -12.00 -6.09
C CYS A 342 -9.62 -12.98 -7.25
N LYS A 343 -10.84 -13.02 -7.78
CA LYS A 343 -11.20 -13.81 -8.96
C LYS A 343 -10.35 -13.44 -10.17
N ALA A 344 -10.21 -12.14 -10.46
CA ALA A 344 -9.38 -11.65 -11.54
C ALA A 344 -7.89 -12.05 -11.39
N LEU A 345 -7.35 -12.08 -10.17
CA LEU A 345 -5.98 -12.53 -9.91
C LEU A 345 -5.83 -14.05 -10.09
N LEU A 346 -6.82 -14.84 -9.67
CA LEU A 346 -6.81 -16.30 -9.84
C LEU A 346 -6.89 -16.69 -11.31
N ASP A 347 -7.69 -15.97 -12.10
CA ASP A 347 -7.98 -16.26 -13.52
C ASP A 347 -7.00 -15.60 -14.49
N ALA A 348 -6.18 -14.66 -14.03
CA ALA A 348 -5.19 -14.00 -14.87
C ALA A 348 -4.16 -15.01 -15.42
N PRO A 349 -3.71 -14.83 -16.68
CA PRO A 349 -2.65 -15.65 -17.25
C PRO A 349 -1.30 -15.37 -16.56
N ASP A 350 -0.36 -16.32 -16.65
CA ASP A 350 0.93 -16.24 -15.94
C ASP A 350 1.76 -15.01 -16.34
N ASP A 351 1.69 -14.63 -17.61
CA ASP A 351 2.43 -13.51 -18.21
C ASP A 351 1.87 -12.13 -17.83
N ALA A 352 0.69 -12.07 -17.22
CA ALA A 352 0.13 -10.83 -16.68
C ALA A 352 0.84 -10.36 -15.40
N PHE A 353 1.58 -11.24 -14.73
CA PHE A 353 2.29 -10.93 -13.50
C PHE A 353 3.74 -10.56 -13.77
N VAL A 354 4.25 -9.58 -13.04
CA VAL A 354 5.65 -9.19 -13.15
C VAL A 354 6.53 -10.24 -12.48
N PRO A 355 7.39 -10.96 -13.23
CA PRO A 355 8.22 -11.99 -12.65
C PRO A 355 9.23 -11.41 -11.68
N TYR A 356 9.44 -12.12 -10.59
CA TYR A 356 10.48 -11.88 -9.62
C TYR A 356 11.84 -12.17 -10.26
N ASP A 357 12.70 -11.15 -10.31
CA ASP A 357 14.06 -11.31 -10.78
C ASP A 357 14.95 -11.81 -9.64
N GLY A 358 15.24 -13.12 -9.65
CA GLY A 358 16.12 -13.77 -8.68
C GLY A 358 17.56 -13.25 -8.68
N ASN A 359 17.98 -12.49 -9.70
CA ASN A 359 19.29 -11.86 -9.77
C ASN A 359 19.28 -10.40 -9.30
N ASP A 360 18.12 -9.83 -8.96
CA ASP A 360 18.03 -8.45 -8.50
C ASP A 360 18.76 -8.29 -7.17
N ALA A 361 19.82 -7.48 -7.17
CA ALA A 361 20.67 -7.25 -6.01
C ALA A 361 19.93 -6.56 -4.86
N LEU A 362 18.88 -5.79 -5.14
CA LEU A 362 18.04 -5.18 -4.09
C LEU A 362 17.20 -6.23 -3.36
N ILE A 363 17.00 -7.38 -3.98
CA ILE A 363 16.22 -8.47 -3.45
C ILE A 363 17.08 -9.53 -2.77
N THR A 364 18.15 -9.96 -3.42
CA THR A 364 19.05 -11.02 -2.92
C THR A 364 19.92 -10.56 -1.75
N LYS A 365 20.20 -9.26 -1.67
CA LYS A 365 20.97 -8.63 -0.58
C LYS A 365 20.21 -7.41 -0.05
N PRO A 366 19.06 -7.61 0.61
CA PRO A 366 18.19 -6.52 0.99
C PRO A 366 18.87 -5.61 2.02
N PHE A 367 18.49 -4.33 2.03
CA PHE A 367 18.89 -3.36 3.05
C PHE A 367 17.74 -2.49 3.56
N PRO A 368 17.76 -2.00 4.82
CA PRO A 368 16.67 -1.20 5.35
C PRO A 368 16.63 0.15 4.66
N ILE A 369 15.43 0.62 4.39
CA ILE A 369 15.19 1.91 3.76
C ILE A 369 14.13 2.65 4.58
N ILE A 370 14.29 3.96 4.73
CA ILE A 370 13.23 4.83 5.24
C ILE A 370 12.91 5.87 4.17
N TYR A 371 11.64 5.94 3.76
CA TYR A 371 11.14 7.03 2.95
C TYR A 371 10.71 8.19 3.84
N VAL A 372 11.04 9.41 3.44
CA VAL A 372 10.70 10.64 4.17
C VAL A 372 9.89 11.55 3.26
N THR A 373 8.77 12.08 3.75
CA THR A 373 7.84 12.89 2.98
C THR A 373 7.11 13.92 3.83
N GLU A 374 6.75 15.05 3.23
CA GLU A 374 5.90 16.10 3.82
C GLU A 374 4.56 16.19 3.08
N ALA A 375 4.18 15.14 2.35
CA ALA A 375 2.94 15.09 1.60
C ALA A 375 1.74 15.39 2.50
N ASN A 376 0.94 16.39 2.08
CA ASN A 376 -0.29 16.79 2.74
C ASN A 376 -1.44 15.79 2.56
N THR A 377 -1.26 14.77 1.71
CA THR A 377 -2.22 13.69 1.44
C THR A 377 -2.19 12.58 2.50
N ILE A 378 -1.29 12.66 3.48
CA ILE A 378 -1.18 11.68 4.56
C ILE A 378 -2.17 12.06 5.67
N GLU A 379 -3.02 11.09 6.03
CA GLU A 379 -4.12 11.27 6.98
C GLU A 379 -3.89 10.43 8.24
N ALA A 380 -4.42 10.89 9.37
CA ALA A 380 -4.43 10.11 10.60
C ALA A 380 -5.40 8.92 10.49
N PHE A 381 -4.96 7.76 10.97
CA PHE A 381 -5.75 6.53 11.01
C PHE A 381 -5.45 5.77 12.30
N HIS A 382 -6.39 5.82 13.25
CA HIS A 382 -6.20 5.29 14.61
C HIS A 382 -4.94 5.86 15.29
N ALA A 383 -3.94 5.03 15.55
CA ALA A 383 -2.70 5.38 16.24
C ALA A 383 -1.50 5.59 15.28
N GLU A 384 -1.76 5.72 13.98
CA GLU A 384 -0.73 5.90 12.95
C GLU A 384 -1.23 6.83 11.83
N TYR A 385 -0.38 7.06 10.82
CA TYR A 385 -0.71 7.84 9.64
C TYR A 385 -0.69 6.97 8.39
N ARG A 386 -1.52 7.26 7.39
CA ARG A 386 -1.59 6.47 6.16
C ARG A 386 -1.78 7.35 4.94
N SER A 387 -1.20 6.94 3.81
CA SER A 387 -1.43 7.61 2.52
C SER A 387 -2.45 6.86 1.69
N ARG A 388 -3.62 7.47 1.44
CA ARG A 388 -4.60 6.92 0.50
C ARG A 388 -4.11 6.98 -0.95
N LEU A 389 -3.32 8.01 -1.26
CA LEU A 389 -2.84 8.28 -2.61
C LEU A 389 -1.43 7.71 -2.81
N PRO A 390 -1.12 7.25 -4.04
CA PRO A 390 0.24 6.92 -4.44
C PRO A 390 1.21 8.08 -4.21
N LEU A 391 2.33 7.83 -3.52
CA LEU A 391 3.41 8.80 -3.32
C LEU A 391 4.60 8.42 -4.21
N LYS A 392 5.04 9.33 -5.08
CA LYS A 392 6.09 9.04 -6.06
C LYS A 392 7.47 9.46 -5.55
N LEU A 393 8.46 8.59 -5.75
CA LEU A 393 9.87 8.93 -5.56
C LEU A 393 10.28 10.03 -6.54
N GLY A 394 10.88 11.09 -6.01
CA GLY A 394 11.30 12.28 -6.77
C GLY A 394 10.20 13.33 -6.92
N LYS A 395 9.04 13.15 -6.27
CA LYS A 395 7.99 14.17 -6.23
C LYS A 395 7.46 14.35 -4.82
N GLU A 396 6.67 13.41 -4.33
CA GLU A 396 6.18 13.44 -2.94
C GLU A 396 7.20 12.86 -1.95
N ILE A 397 8.02 11.91 -2.39
CA ILE A 397 9.13 11.35 -1.60
C ILE A 397 10.45 11.83 -2.22
N VAL A 398 11.03 12.87 -1.66
CA VAL A 398 12.29 13.48 -2.14
C VAL A 398 13.50 13.06 -1.31
N LEU A 399 13.28 12.35 -0.21
CA LEU A 399 14.34 11.95 0.72
C LEU A 399 14.20 10.48 1.10
N VAL A 400 15.29 9.75 0.98
CA VAL A 400 15.39 8.33 1.31
C VAL A 400 16.62 8.07 2.17
N THR A 401 16.52 7.25 3.19
CA THR A 401 17.64 6.99 4.11
C THR A 401 17.90 5.50 4.29
N THR A 402 19.15 5.14 4.62
CA THR A 402 19.62 3.76 4.80
C THR A 402 20.67 3.67 5.91
N ASP A 403 21.05 2.48 6.32
CA ASP A 403 21.94 2.21 7.46
C ASP A 403 23.43 2.55 7.25
N ASN A 404 24.00 2.33 6.06
CA ASN A 404 25.45 2.47 5.87
C ASN A 404 25.86 3.01 4.47
N LYS A 405 27.13 3.41 4.34
CA LYS A 405 27.67 4.05 3.11
C LYS A 405 27.65 3.15 1.88
N GLU A 406 27.81 1.84 2.04
CA GLU A 406 27.74 0.90 0.93
C GLU A 406 26.32 0.85 0.37
N ASN A 407 25.32 0.71 1.25
CA ASN A 407 23.91 0.72 0.89
C ASN A 407 23.46 2.09 0.34
N GLN A 408 23.99 3.19 0.87
CA GLN A 408 23.76 4.54 0.34
C GLN A 408 24.25 4.64 -1.11
N LYS A 409 25.45 4.14 -1.40
CA LYS A 409 25.99 4.09 -2.77
C LYS A 409 25.12 3.23 -3.67
N ARG A 410 24.75 2.02 -3.23
CA ARG A 410 23.87 1.10 -3.98
C ARG A 410 22.53 1.76 -4.33
N LEU A 411 21.93 2.48 -3.39
CA LEU A 411 20.67 3.19 -3.59
C LEU A 411 20.82 4.36 -4.58
N ARG A 412 21.89 5.16 -4.48
CA ARG A 412 22.19 6.22 -5.46
C ARG A 412 22.41 5.67 -6.87
N ASP A 413 23.17 4.57 -6.98
CA ASP A 413 23.41 3.88 -8.26
C ASP A 413 22.10 3.40 -8.87
N TYR A 414 21.21 2.83 -8.05
CA TYR A 414 19.89 2.38 -8.48
C TYR A 414 18.99 3.52 -8.98
N LEU A 415 18.87 4.60 -8.21
CA LEU A 415 18.04 5.76 -8.59
C LEU A 415 18.55 6.41 -9.89
N GLN A 416 19.88 6.55 -10.05
CA GLN A 416 20.47 7.08 -11.27
C GLN A 416 20.20 6.17 -12.49
N THR A 417 20.39 4.86 -12.34
CA THR A 417 20.21 3.89 -13.43
C THR A 417 18.77 3.88 -13.94
N ASN A 418 17.82 4.07 -13.02
CA ASN A 418 16.39 4.11 -13.34
C ASN A 418 15.86 5.52 -13.64
N ASN A 419 16.72 6.54 -13.68
CA ASN A 419 16.35 7.94 -13.91
C ASN A 419 15.27 8.47 -12.94
N VAL A 420 15.38 8.07 -11.67
CA VAL A 420 14.46 8.47 -10.59
C VAL A 420 15.07 9.66 -9.86
N GLY A 421 14.33 10.77 -9.78
CA GLY A 421 14.79 11.96 -9.09
C GLY A 421 13.85 13.16 -9.27
N PRO A 422 14.09 14.25 -8.53
CA PRO A 422 15.21 14.41 -7.57
C PRO A 422 14.96 13.70 -6.22
N VAL A 423 15.84 12.77 -5.86
CA VAL A 423 15.79 12.05 -4.57
C VAL A 423 17.15 12.14 -3.88
N GLU A 424 17.19 12.70 -2.68
CA GLU A 424 18.37 12.71 -1.83
C GLU A 424 18.48 11.41 -1.03
N VAL A 425 19.72 10.91 -0.85
CA VAL A 425 19.98 9.63 -0.17
C VAL A 425 20.92 9.82 1.02
N LEU A 426 20.44 9.52 2.23
CA LEU A 426 21.16 9.74 3.49
C LEU A 426 21.41 8.48 4.31
N LEU A 427 22.23 8.62 5.34
CA LEU A 427 22.36 7.63 6.39
C LEU A 427 21.32 7.84 7.49
N PHE A 428 21.01 6.79 8.25
CA PHE A 428 20.15 6.89 9.43
C PHE A 428 20.70 7.86 10.48
N ASP A 429 22.03 7.94 10.64
CA ASP A 429 22.67 8.90 11.54
C ASP A 429 22.41 10.35 11.12
N ASP A 430 22.39 10.63 9.81
CA ASP A 430 22.07 11.95 9.28
C ASP A 430 20.60 12.30 9.57
N LEU A 431 19.69 11.33 9.40
CA LEU A 431 18.26 11.48 9.74
C LEU A 431 18.03 11.66 11.25
N TYR A 432 18.83 11.00 12.09
CA TYR A 432 18.76 11.19 13.54
C TYR A 432 19.28 12.56 13.96
N THR A 433 20.33 13.05 13.30
CA THR A 433 20.87 14.41 13.51
C THR A 433 19.83 15.45 13.11
N LEU A 434 19.18 15.28 11.95
CA LEU A 434 18.04 16.09 11.49
C LEU A 434 16.91 16.16 12.51
N ARG A 435 16.56 15.02 13.12
CA ARG A 435 15.55 14.96 14.19
C ARG A 435 15.95 15.76 15.43
N SER A 436 17.23 15.71 15.80
CA SER A 436 17.76 16.24 17.05
C SER A 436 18.15 17.72 16.96
N THR A 437 18.44 18.22 15.76
CA THR A 437 18.83 19.60 15.47
C THR A 437 17.91 20.15 14.38
N PRO A 438 16.75 20.73 14.76
CA PRO A 438 15.75 21.21 13.81
C PRO A 438 16.16 22.55 13.17
N ASP A 439 17.36 22.61 12.62
CA ASP A 439 17.70 23.66 11.68
C ASP A 439 16.93 23.36 10.39
N ALA A 440 16.01 24.25 10.03
CA ALA A 440 15.07 24.09 8.92
C ALA A 440 15.71 23.83 7.53
N ASN A 441 17.04 23.91 7.40
CA ASN A 441 17.71 24.10 6.11
C ASN A 441 18.71 22.99 5.74
N TYR A 442 18.69 21.81 6.39
CA TYR A 442 19.76 20.81 6.23
C TYR A 442 19.95 20.36 4.77
N PHE A 443 18.87 20.26 3.96
CA PHE A 443 18.95 19.86 2.54
C PHE A 443 18.10 20.71 1.56
N ASP A 444 17.68 21.91 1.95
CA ASP A 444 16.86 22.83 1.13
C ASP A 444 17.49 23.25 -0.22
N ALA A 445 18.77 22.95 -0.45
CA ALA A 445 19.45 23.29 -1.69
C ALA A 445 18.82 22.65 -2.94
N PHE A 446 18.10 21.53 -2.81
CA PHE A 446 17.62 20.79 -3.98
C PHE A 446 16.19 20.27 -3.94
N ALA A 447 15.50 20.26 -2.80
CA ALA A 447 14.09 19.87 -2.73
C ALA A 447 13.15 21.03 -3.14
N HIS A 448 13.42 21.69 -4.27
CA HIS A 448 12.63 22.80 -4.78
C HIS A 448 11.84 22.39 -6.03
N ASP A 449 10.64 22.96 -6.21
CA ASP A 449 9.77 22.75 -7.37
C ASP A 449 10.51 22.88 -8.72
N ASP A 450 11.53 23.76 -8.78
CA ASP A 450 12.32 23.98 -9.99
C ASP A 450 13.21 22.78 -10.35
N LEU A 451 13.71 22.01 -9.38
CA LEU A 451 14.49 20.81 -9.67
C LEU A 451 13.58 19.63 -10.07
N ILE A 452 12.43 19.49 -9.44
CA ILE A 452 11.39 18.53 -9.87
C ILE A 452 11.00 18.82 -11.32
N LYS A 453 10.72 20.09 -11.61
CA LYS A 453 10.43 20.57 -12.97
C LYS A 453 11.59 20.34 -13.93
N ALA A 454 12.84 20.52 -13.49
CA ALA A 454 14.01 20.23 -14.31
C ALA A 454 14.10 18.74 -14.67
N PHE A 455 13.80 17.82 -13.75
CA PHE A 455 13.71 16.38 -14.05
C PHE A 455 12.61 16.05 -15.07
N GLU A 456 11.44 16.67 -14.94
CA GLU A 456 10.35 16.52 -15.93
C GLU A 456 10.75 17.06 -17.32
N LEU A 457 11.39 18.23 -17.35
CA LEU A 457 11.92 18.80 -18.58
C LEU A 457 13.03 17.94 -19.17
N ALA A 458 13.88 17.30 -18.36
CA ALA A 458 14.94 16.42 -18.83
C ALA A 458 14.36 15.18 -19.55
N LYS A 459 13.23 14.66 -19.06
CA LYS A 459 12.47 13.59 -19.75
C LYS A 459 11.91 14.09 -21.08
N LYS A 460 11.28 15.28 -21.11
CA LYS A 460 10.73 15.90 -22.33
C LYS A 460 11.81 16.27 -23.36
N GLN A 461 13.02 16.59 -22.90
CA GLN A 461 14.18 16.94 -23.73
C GLN A 461 15.07 15.74 -24.07
N HIS A 462 14.67 14.53 -23.67
CA HIS A 462 15.40 13.28 -23.90
C HIS A 462 16.83 13.25 -23.33
N CYS A 463 17.13 14.03 -22.28
CA CYS A 463 18.44 14.10 -21.64
C CYS A 463 18.43 13.61 -20.18
N VAL A 464 17.37 12.89 -19.76
CA VAL A 464 17.17 12.47 -18.37
C VAL A 464 18.33 11.65 -17.81
N THR A 465 18.97 10.78 -18.60
CA THR A 465 20.09 9.97 -18.11
C THR A 465 21.32 10.78 -17.74
N GLN A 466 21.65 11.78 -18.55
CA GLN A 466 22.74 12.71 -18.29
C GLN A 466 22.37 13.67 -17.16
N PHE A 467 21.12 14.11 -17.12
CA PHE A 467 20.60 14.92 -16.01
C PHE A 467 20.64 14.17 -14.67
N SER A 468 20.29 12.88 -14.64
CA SER A 468 20.40 12.03 -13.46
C SER A 468 21.86 11.87 -13.00
N LYS A 469 22.83 11.78 -13.94
CA LYS A 469 24.27 11.79 -13.60
C LYS A 469 24.71 13.12 -12.99
N LEU A 470 24.24 14.23 -13.56
CA LEU A 470 24.50 15.58 -13.06
C LEU A 470 23.95 15.72 -11.64
N TYR A 471 22.67 15.40 -11.45
CA TYR A 471 21.99 15.46 -10.16
C TYR A 471 22.69 14.61 -9.09
N ARG A 472 23.11 13.38 -9.42
CA ARG A 472 23.88 12.56 -8.49
C ARG A 472 25.17 13.27 -8.02
N ALA A 473 25.93 13.84 -8.96
CA ALA A 473 27.16 14.53 -8.61
C ALA A 473 26.88 15.81 -7.77
N LEU A 474 25.75 16.47 -7.99
CA LEU A 474 25.28 17.59 -7.18
C LEU A 474 24.90 17.14 -5.75
N SER A 475 24.18 16.03 -5.62
CA SER A 475 23.85 15.41 -4.32
C SER A 475 25.12 15.01 -3.54
N GLU A 476 26.13 14.44 -4.22
CA GLU A 476 27.44 14.13 -3.61
C GLU A 476 28.17 15.40 -3.13
N LEU A 477 28.05 16.52 -3.86
CA LEU A 477 28.61 17.82 -3.44
C LEU A 477 27.84 18.40 -2.25
N ASN A 478 26.52 18.22 -2.23
CA ASN A 478 25.64 18.70 -1.17
C ASN A 478 25.91 17.98 0.16
N GLU A 479 26.12 16.67 0.11
CA GLU A 479 26.58 15.88 1.26
C GLU A 479 27.90 16.42 1.83
N LYS A 480 28.87 16.75 0.95
CA LYS A 480 30.14 17.35 1.36
C LYS A 480 29.94 18.71 2.00
N ARG A 481 29.14 19.59 1.39
CA ARG A 481 28.75 20.87 1.99
C ARG A 481 28.28 20.66 3.42
N TYR A 482 27.31 19.76 3.62
CA TYR A 482 26.73 19.57 4.94
C TYR A 482 27.77 19.11 5.99
N ARG A 483 28.68 18.19 5.64
CA ARG A 483 29.74 17.74 6.55
C ARG A 483 30.66 18.86 7.02
N PHE A 484 30.80 19.92 6.23
CA PHE A 484 31.59 21.10 6.60
C PHE A 484 30.84 22.04 7.56
N LYS A 485 29.52 21.92 7.70
CA LYS A 485 28.73 22.79 8.58
C LYS A 485 29.26 22.88 10.01
N SER A 486 29.74 21.75 10.56
CA SER A 486 30.31 21.69 11.91
C SER A 486 31.85 21.62 11.96
N THR A 487 32.52 21.42 10.82
CA THR A 487 33.97 21.18 10.77
C THR A 487 34.78 22.27 10.06
N ASN A 488 34.16 23.02 9.14
CA ASN A 488 34.76 24.15 8.44
C ASN A 488 33.67 25.09 7.89
N THR A 489 33.27 26.08 8.70
CA THR A 489 32.17 27.00 8.39
C THR A 489 32.41 27.81 7.11
N GLU A 490 33.65 28.23 6.85
CA GLU A 490 34.01 29.01 5.65
C GLU A 490 33.71 28.23 4.36
N ILE A 491 34.07 26.94 4.32
CA ILE A 491 33.77 26.08 3.17
C ILE A 491 32.27 25.83 3.03
N TYR A 492 31.60 25.60 4.16
CA TYR A 492 30.15 25.43 4.16
C TYR A 492 29.45 26.65 3.54
N GLU A 493 29.82 27.87 3.95
CA GLU A 493 29.25 29.11 3.43
C GLU A 493 29.49 29.26 1.92
N LYS A 494 30.71 29.00 1.43
CA LYS A 494 31.02 29.09 -0.01
C LYS A 494 30.30 28.05 -0.86
N LEU A 495 30.16 26.84 -0.36
CA LEU A 495 29.33 25.84 -1.03
C LEU A 495 27.85 26.20 -0.93
N ASN A 496 27.39 26.83 0.16
CA ASN A 496 26.01 27.27 0.30
C ASN A 496 25.64 28.37 -0.70
N GLU A 497 26.54 29.34 -0.91
CA GLU A 497 26.45 30.34 -1.98
C GLU A 497 26.33 29.64 -3.36
N LEU A 498 27.19 28.67 -3.65
CA LEU A 498 27.12 27.89 -4.90
C LEU A 498 25.76 27.22 -5.10
N PHE A 499 25.21 26.53 -4.09
CA PHE A 499 23.92 25.88 -4.25
C PHE A 499 22.77 26.87 -4.44
N THR A 500 22.85 28.04 -3.81
CA THR A 500 21.90 29.13 -4.02
C THR A 500 21.94 29.60 -5.48
N ASP A 501 23.14 29.81 -6.03
CA ASP A 501 23.32 30.19 -7.44
C ASP A 501 22.81 29.10 -8.41
N LEU A 502 23.11 27.84 -8.11
CA LEU A 502 22.66 26.70 -8.91
C LEU A 502 21.15 26.58 -8.93
N GLN A 503 20.50 26.78 -7.79
CA GLN A 503 19.05 26.76 -7.65
C GLN A 503 18.39 27.85 -8.50
N GLN A 504 18.95 29.06 -8.50
CA GLN A 504 18.46 30.17 -9.32
C GLN A 504 18.71 29.96 -10.83
N SER A 505 19.73 29.15 -11.18
CA SER A 505 20.21 29.00 -12.56
C SER A 505 19.82 27.68 -13.21
N ILE A 506 19.10 26.79 -12.52
CA ILE A 506 18.82 25.44 -13.04
C ILE A 506 17.80 25.44 -14.19
N LEU A 507 16.88 26.39 -14.17
CA LEU A 507 15.90 26.63 -15.24
C LEU A 507 16.19 27.97 -15.94
N THR A 508 15.67 28.12 -17.14
CA THR A 508 15.59 29.42 -17.82
C THR A 508 14.63 30.37 -17.06
N PRO A 509 14.72 31.70 -17.24
CA PRO A 509 13.86 32.65 -16.53
C PRO A 509 12.35 32.41 -16.74
N ASP A 510 11.96 31.94 -17.92
CA ASP A 510 10.58 31.56 -18.27
C ASP A 510 10.19 30.16 -17.78
N LYS A 511 11.13 29.45 -17.13
CA LYS A 511 11.03 28.08 -16.63
C LYS A 511 10.59 27.07 -17.71
N SER A 512 10.87 27.33 -18.99
CA SER A 512 10.49 26.45 -20.10
C SER A 512 11.54 25.38 -20.42
N ARG A 513 12.79 25.60 -20.03
CA ARG A 513 13.93 24.70 -20.32
C ARG A 513 14.91 24.62 -19.15
N ILE A 514 15.71 23.56 -19.12
CA ILE A 514 16.88 23.46 -18.25
C ILE A 514 17.96 24.40 -18.77
N ASN A 515 18.52 25.24 -17.90
CA ASN A 515 19.57 26.19 -18.25
C ASN A 515 20.96 25.60 -17.97
N PHE A 516 21.35 24.60 -18.75
CA PHE A 516 22.66 23.93 -18.60
C PHE A 516 23.85 24.89 -18.64
N ARG A 517 23.74 25.96 -19.45
CA ARG A 517 24.76 27.01 -19.53
C ARG A 517 24.86 27.79 -18.23
N GLY A 518 23.74 28.21 -17.65
CA GLY A 518 23.72 28.88 -16.34
C GLY A 518 24.29 28.02 -15.23
N ILE A 519 23.97 26.72 -15.20
CA ILE A 519 24.58 25.76 -14.26
C ILE A 519 26.10 25.71 -14.44
N GLN A 520 26.57 25.63 -15.68
CA GLN A 520 28.01 25.60 -15.99
C GLN A 520 28.72 26.89 -15.58
N GLU A 521 28.14 28.05 -15.89
CA GLU A 521 28.69 29.36 -15.54
C GLU A 521 28.77 29.54 -14.02
N ALA A 522 27.74 29.14 -13.27
CA ALA A 522 27.74 29.17 -11.80
C ALA A 522 28.88 28.30 -11.21
N LEU A 523 29.05 27.07 -11.69
CA LEU A 523 30.12 26.18 -11.24
C LEU A 523 31.52 26.71 -11.59
N GLN A 524 31.70 27.25 -12.79
CA GLN A 524 32.99 27.79 -13.24
C GLN A 524 33.39 29.03 -12.43
N ARG A 525 32.46 29.97 -12.25
CA ARG A 525 32.66 31.18 -11.45
C ARG A 525 33.04 30.82 -10.02
N ASN A 526 32.22 30.00 -9.37
CA ASN A 526 32.46 29.62 -7.97
C ASN A 526 33.76 28.83 -7.77
N LYS A 527 34.13 27.96 -8.73
CA LYS A 527 35.43 27.27 -8.73
C LYS A 527 36.60 28.25 -8.81
N GLN A 528 36.50 29.27 -9.66
CA GLN A 528 37.58 30.26 -9.85
C GLN A 528 37.74 31.15 -8.63
N GLU A 529 36.63 31.69 -8.11
CA GLU A 529 36.62 32.59 -6.95
C GLU A 529 37.12 31.90 -5.68
N ASN A 530 36.82 30.61 -5.49
CA ASN A 530 37.14 29.86 -4.28
C ASN A 530 38.23 28.79 -4.49
N TYR A 531 39.03 28.89 -5.55
CA TYR A 531 39.99 27.85 -5.93
C TYR A 531 40.97 27.50 -4.80
N THR A 532 41.59 28.51 -4.19
CA THR A 532 42.57 28.33 -3.11
C THR A 532 41.96 27.60 -1.92
N LEU A 533 40.72 27.96 -1.56
CA LEU A 533 39.98 27.33 -0.47
C LEU A 533 39.61 25.87 -0.81
N TYR A 534 39.09 25.60 -2.01
CA TYR A 534 38.72 24.24 -2.41
C TYR A 534 39.94 23.34 -2.68
N ALA A 535 41.11 23.90 -3.02
CA ALA A 535 42.34 23.15 -3.22
C ALA A 535 42.83 22.44 -1.95
N THR A 536 42.49 22.96 -0.76
CA THR A 536 42.79 22.28 0.51
C THR A 536 41.92 21.04 0.73
N HIS A 537 40.84 20.88 -0.04
CA HIS A 537 39.93 19.74 0.00
C HIS A 537 39.74 19.13 -1.40
N ARG A 538 40.67 18.27 -1.82
CA ARG A 538 40.66 17.57 -3.13
C ARG A 538 39.30 16.95 -3.50
N GLY A 539 38.53 16.51 -2.51
CA GLY A 539 37.19 16.00 -2.71
C GLY A 539 36.20 17.00 -3.31
N ILE A 540 36.25 18.30 -2.95
CA ILE A 540 35.34 19.32 -3.49
C ILE A 540 35.67 19.60 -4.96
N LEU A 541 36.93 19.96 -5.24
CA LEU A 541 37.38 20.24 -6.61
C LEU A 541 37.10 19.07 -7.55
N GLY A 542 37.41 17.84 -7.13
CA GLY A 542 37.16 16.65 -7.96
C GLY A 542 35.68 16.45 -8.29
N THR A 543 34.75 16.82 -7.39
CA THR A 543 33.32 16.76 -7.68
C THR A 543 32.87 17.90 -8.60
N ILE A 544 33.36 19.12 -8.40
CA ILE A 544 33.07 20.26 -9.30
C ILE A 544 33.59 19.98 -10.72
N ASP A 545 34.78 19.41 -10.85
CA ASP A 545 35.35 19.01 -12.16
C ASP A 545 34.52 17.93 -12.85
N ARG A 546 34.05 16.94 -12.08
CA ARG A 546 33.12 15.94 -12.59
C ARG A 546 31.80 16.57 -13.06
N LEU A 547 31.26 17.53 -12.32
CA LEU A 547 30.04 18.26 -12.72
C LEU A 547 30.25 19.02 -14.03
N LEU A 548 31.35 19.77 -14.16
CA LEU A 548 31.71 20.48 -15.37
C LEU A 548 31.92 19.53 -16.57
N THR A 549 32.51 18.35 -16.34
CA THR A 549 32.67 17.32 -17.37
C THR A 549 31.32 16.77 -17.85
N ILE A 550 30.39 16.50 -16.93
CA ILE A 550 29.03 16.07 -17.29
C ILE A 550 28.31 17.18 -18.06
N LEU A 551 28.46 18.44 -17.66
CA LEU A 551 27.85 19.58 -18.37
C LEU A 551 28.45 19.78 -19.75
N ALA A 552 29.76 19.62 -19.94
CA ALA A 552 30.37 19.63 -21.27
C ALA A 552 29.75 18.56 -22.18
N SER A 553 29.45 17.37 -21.64
CA SER A 553 28.72 16.32 -22.38
C SER A 553 27.29 16.72 -22.78
N LEU A 554 26.60 17.49 -21.93
CA LEU A 554 25.24 17.96 -22.15
C LEU A 554 25.14 19.17 -23.07
N VAL A 555 26.08 20.12 -22.95
CA VAL A 555 26.06 21.42 -23.63
C VAL A 555 26.72 21.36 -25.00
N VAL A 556 27.83 20.62 -25.12
CA VAL A 556 28.67 20.60 -26.33
C VAL A 556 28.44 19.34 -27.13
N PHE A 557 28.58 18.17 -26.50
CA PHE A 557 28.62 16.90 -27.23
C PHE A 557 27.23 16.37 -27.59
N TYR A 558 26.22 16.54 -26.74
CA TYR A 558 24.87 16.06 -27.02
C TYR A 558 24.21 16.73 -28.25
N PRO A 559 24.24 18.07 -28.43
CA PRO A 559 23.71 18.70 -29.64
C PRO A 559 24.39 18.26 -30.93
N ILE A 560 25.72 18.11 -30.91
CA ILE A 560 26.51 17.63 -32.06
C ILE A 560 26.13 16.18 -32.40
N THR A 561 26.07 15.31 -31.39
CA THR A 561 25.71 13.90 -31.57
C THR A 561 24.28 13.75 -32.09
N TYR A 562 23.34 14.53 -31.55
CA TYR A 562 21.94 14.55 -32.00
C TYR A 562 21.82 15.03 -33.46
N LEU A 563 22.54 16.08 -33.86
CA LEU A 563 22.59 16.55 -35.26
C LEU A 563 23.14 15.47 -36.20
N VAL A 564 24.22 14.78 -35.81
CA VAL A 564 24.81 13.69 -36.58
C VAL A 564 23.86 12.48 -36.67
N GLN A 565 23.20 12.09 -35.58
CA GLN A 565 22.21 11.00 -35.59
C GLN A 565 21.00 11.32 -36.47
N LYS A 566 20.47 12.54 -36.37
CA LYS A 566 19.33 13.02 -37.15
C LYS A 566 19.66 13.09 -38.64
N SER A 567 20.85 13.56 -39.01
CA SER A 567 21.30 13.63 -40.40
C SER A 567 21.52 12.24 -41.02
N ARG A 568 21.94 11.24 -40.24
CA ARG A 568 22.28 9.89 -40.72
C ARG A 568 21.18 8.83 -40.53
N LYS A 569 19.98 9.20 -40.04
CA LYS A 569 18.90 8.25 -39.67
C LYS A 569 19.40 7.07 -38.80
N SER A 570 20.35 7.34 -37.91
CA SER A 570 21.02 6.33 -37.08
C SER A 570 20.49 6.36 -35.64
N MET A 571 20.14 5.20 -35.07
CA MET A 571 19.66 5.08 -33.69
C MET A 571 20.77 4.75 -32.66
N HIS A 572 22.04 4.63 -33.05
CA HIS A 572 23.08 4.19 -32.11
C HIS A 572 23.58 5.30 -31.17
N THR A 573 23.64 5.00 -29.87
CA THR A 573 24.19 5.83 -28.80
C THR A 573 25.71 5.88 -28.87
N PHE A 574 26.25 7.09 -29.10
CA PHE A 574 27.65 7.33 -29.41
C PHE A 574 28.51 7.54 -28.15
N PHE A 575 28.55 6.61 -27.19
CA PHE A 575 29.44 6.77 -26.02
C PHE A 575 30.10 5.47 -25.58
N ALA A 576 31.26 5.20 -26.19
CA ALA A 576 32.32 4.35 -25.63
C ALA A 576 33.67 5.08 -25.78
N THR A 577 34.42 5.07 -24.68
CA THR A 577 35.72 5.69 -24.36
C THR A 577 36.76 5.70 -25.49
N ASP A 578 36.72 6.72 -26.34
CA ASP A 578 37.79 7.14 -27.27
C ASP A 578 37.46 8.53 -27.79
N THR A 579 37.25 9.47 -26.87
CA THR A 579 36.54 10.72 -27.14
C THR A 579 37.33 11.69 -28.02
N GLU A 580 38.66 11.71 -28.01
CA GLU A 580 39.41 12.74 -28.74
C GLU A 580 39.45 12.47 -30.26
N LYS A 581 39.97 11.29 -30.69
CA LYS A 581 40.01 10.91 -32.11
C LYS A 581 38.64 10.81 -32.78
N LYS A 582 37.60 10.40 -32.03
CA LYS A 582 36.24 10.30 -32.57
C LYS A 582 35.55 11.66 -32.64
N VAL A 583 35.92 12.61 -31.77
CA VAL A 583 35.47 14.00 -31.83
C VAL A 583 36.10 14.71 -33.03
N ASP A 584 37.39 14.54 -33.28
CA ASP A 584 38.05 15.11 -34.46
C ASP A 584 37.40 14.59 -35.75
N ASN A 585 37.12 13.28 -35.82
CA ASN A 585 36.41 12.70 -36.97
C ASN A 585 34.96 13.20 -37.10
N ALA A 586 34.26 13.45 -35.99
CA ALA A 586 32.89 13.98 -36.02
C ALA A 586 32.85 15.46 -36.41
N LEU A 587 33.82 16.25 -35.97
CA LEU A 587 33.99 17.65 -36.36
C LEU A 587 34.33 17.76 -37.86
N LEU A 588 35.24 16.92 -38.35
CA LEU A 588 35.54 16.81 -39.78
C LEU A 588 34.29 16.43 -40.59
N THR A 589 33.49 15.48 -40.09
CA THR A 589 32.23 15.09 -40.74
C THR A 589 31.21 16.24 -40.75
N VAL A 590 31.13 17.04 -39.69
CA VAL A 590 30.23 18.20 -39.61
C VAL A 590 30.72 19.31 -40.55
N GLU A 591 32.03 19.56 -40.64
CA GLU A 591 32.60 20.47 -41.65
C GLU A 591 32.29 19.99 -43.06
N GLU A 592 32.42 18.70 -43.36
CA GLU A 592 32.04 18.12 -44.66
C GLU A 592 30.56 18.35 -44.99
N ILE A 593 29.65 18.05 -44.06
CA ILE A 593 28.21 18.28 -44.25
C ILE A 593 27.88 19.77 -44.41
N THR A 594 28.56 20.64 -43.66
CA THR A 594 28.35 22.09 -43.72
C THR A 594 28.88 22.67 -45.04
N ASN A 595 29.99 22.12 -45.54
CA ASN A 595 30.58 22.45 -46.84
C ASN A 595 29.72 21.95 -48.00
N GLU A 596 29.11 20.76 -47.90
CA GLU A 596 28.13 20.26 -48.88
C GLU A 596 26.86 21.12 -48.91
N LEU A 597 26.34 21.54 -47.75
CA LEU A 597 25.16 22.41 -47.68
C LEU A 597 25.43 23.83 -48.22
N THR A 598 26.66 24.34 -48.09
CA THR A 598 27.07 25.65 -48.65
C THR A 598 27.40 25.58 -50.15
N THR A 599 27.83 24.43 -50.66
CA THR A 599 27.98 24.22 -52.12
C THR A 599 26.64 24.05 -52.83
N VAL A 600 25.66 23.39 -52.20
CA VAL A 600 24.30 23.28 -52.75
C VAL A 600 23.58 24.63 -52.78
N SER A 601 23.85 25.52 -51.83
CA SER A 601 23.25 26.88 -51.78
C SER A 601 23.97 27.92 -52.66
N SER A 602 25.12 27.59 -53.25
CA SER A 602 25.80 28.44 -54.25
C SER A 602 25.58 27.98 -55.70
N GLN A 603 24.77 26.94 -55.91
CA GLN A 603 24.35 26.44 -57.24
C GLN A 603 22.83 26.62 -57.51
N PHE A 604 22.12 27.40 -56.69
CA PHE A 604 20.74 27.83 -56.93
C PHE A 604 20.62 29.34 -57.07
#